data_AF-A0A9E5TBW8-F1
#
_entry.id   AF-A0A9E5TBW8-F1
#
_cell.length_a   1.000
_cell.length_b   1.000
_cell.length_c   1.000
_cell.angle_alpha   90.00
_cell.angle_beta   90.00
_cell.angle_gamma   90.00
#
_symmetry.space_group_name_H-M   'P 1'
#
loop_
_entity.id
_entity.type
_entity.pdbx_description
1 polymer ?
#
loop_
_entity_poly.entity_id
_entity_poly.type
_entity_poly.pdbx_seq_one_letter_code
_entity_poly.pdbx_strand_id
1 'polypeptide(L)'
;SSDTEPSPPKRAVQAALAFVLERTLRLLHPFLPFITEELWQRLPHEGDSIMTAPYPTPSHVSYPEAEELMGRLMALVTAIRRMRAERKM
;
A
#
# COMPACT_ATOMS: atom_id res chain seq x y z
N SER A 1 4.28 2.38 32.05
CA SER A 1 4.01 3.72 31.50
C SER A 1 4.51 3.76 30.07
N SER A 2 3.73 3.28 29.09
CA SER A 2 4.21 3.22 27.70
C SER A 2 3.09 3.00 26.67
N ASP A 3 1.90 3.56 26.90
CA ASP A 3 0.83 3.53 25.90
C ASP A 3 0.38 4.97 25.67
N THR A 4 0.78 5.56 24.54
CA THR A 4 0.02 6.49 23.68
C THR A 4 1.01 7.10 22.68
N GLU A 5 1.50 6.30 21.73
CA GLU A 5 1.72 6.91 20.41
C GLU A 5 0.35 7.07 19.77
N PRO A 6 0.02 8.23 19.17
CA PRO A 6 -1.25 8.40 18.49
C PRO A 6 -1.30 7.45 17.29
N SER A 7 -2.05 6.35 17.44
CA SER A 7 -2.37 5.46 16.33
C SER A 7 -2.99 6.31 15.22
N PRO A 8 -2.49 6.23 13.97
CA PRO A 8 -3.06 7.00 12.89
C PRO A 8 -4.56 6.67 12.79
N PRO A 9 -5.42 7.69 12.61
CA PRO A 9 -6.85 7.46 12.56
C PRO A 9 -7.14 6.44 11.47
N LYS A 10 -8.01 5.45 11.73
CA LYS A 10 -8.33 4.35 10.79
C LYS A 10 -8.61 4.86 9.37
N ARG A 11 -9.21 6.05 9.25
CA ARG A 11 -9.47 6.74 7.99
C ARG A 11 -8.20 7.11 7.22
N ALA A 12 -7.14 7.57 7.87
CA ALA A 12 -5.87 7.90 7.22
C ALA A 12 -5.22 6.64 6.64
N VAL A 13 -5.27 5.51 7.35
CA VAL A 13 -4.76 4.23 6.85
C VAL A 13 -5.58 3.76 5.65
N GLN A 14 -6.91 3.83 5.72
CA GLN A 14 -7.80 3.49 4.60
C GLN A 14 -7.55 4.37 3.38
N ALA A 15 -7.37 5.69 3.57
CA ALA A 15 -7.07 6.62 2.51
C ALA A 15 -5.72 6.32 1.84
N ALA A 16 -4.67 6.03 2.64
CA ALA A 16 -3.37 5.63 2.11
C ALA A 16 -3.45 4.34 1.29
N LEU A 17 -4.19 3.33 1.77
CA LEU A 17 -4.40 2.07 1.04
C LEU A 17 -5.17 2.28 -0.26
N ALA A 18 -6.26 3.05 -0.23
CA ALA A 18 -7.03 3.38 -1.43
C ALA A 18 -6.17 4.11 -2.46
N PHE A 19 -5.36 5.08 -2.01
CA PHE A 19 -4.45 5.86 -2.86
C PHE A 19 -3.40 4.99 -3.57
N VAL A 20 -2.78 4.04 -2.85
CA VAL A 20 -1.75 3.15 -3.41
C VAL A 20 -2.38 2.11 -4.33
N LEU A 21 -3.52 1.53 -3.93
CA LEU A 21 -4.22 0.52 -4.73
C LEU A 21 -4.68 1.11 -6.06
N GLU A 22 -5.27 2.31 -6.05
CA GLU A 22 -5.75 3.02 -7.23
C GLU A 22 -4.63 3.25 -8.28
N ARG A 23 -3.45 3.70 -7.85
CA ARG A 23 -2.28 3.86 -8.71
C ARG A 23 -1.77 2.53 -9.24
N THR A 24 -1.75 1.50 -8.40
CA THR A 24 -1.30 0.15 -8.79
C THR A 24 -2.21 -0.43 -9.88
N LEU A 25 -3.52 -0.23 -9.77
CA LEU A 25 -4.48 -0.65 -10.80
C LEU A 25 -4.24 0.06 -12.13
N ARG A 26 -3.98 1.38 -12.13
CA ARG A 26 -3.64 2.13 -13.35
C ARG A 26 -2.33 1.65 -13.99
N LEU A 27 -1.31 1.34 -13.19
CA LEU A 27 -0.05 0.78 -13.68
C LEU A 27 -0.23 -0.62 -14.29
N LEU A 28 -1.12 -1.43 -13.72
CA LEU A 28 -1.39 -2.80 -14.15
C LEU A 28 -2.37 -2.89 -15.32
N HIS A 29 -3.13 -1.82 -15.58
CA HIS A 29 -4.21 -1.79 -16.55
C HIS A 29 -3.83 -2.25 -17.97
N PRO A 30 -2.65 -1.88 -18.52
CA PRO A 30 -2.22 -2.36 -19.84
C PRO A 30 -2.08 -3.89 -19.94
N PHE A 31 -1.92 -4.59 -18.81
CA PHE A 31 -1.77 -6.04 -18.75
C PHE A 31 -3.07 -6.76 -18.46
N LEU A 32 -3.93 -6.18 -17.60
CA LEU A 32 -5.16 -6.80 -17.11
C LEU A 32 -6.36 -5.85 -17.22
N PRO A 33 -6.80 -5.49 -18.44
CA PRO A 33 -7.76 -4.40 -18.64
C PRO A 33 -9.10 -4.63 -17.95
N PHE A 34 -9.65 -5.85 -17.99
CA PHE A 34 -10.98 -6.13 -17.43
C PHE A 34 -11.01 -6.18 -15.91
N ILE A 35 -10.03 -6.85 -15.29
CA ILE A 35 -9.97 -7.01 -13.83
C ILE A 35 -9.64 -5.67 -13.17
N THR A 36 -8.71 -4.91 -13.75
CA THR A 36 -8.34 -3.60 -13.20
C THR A 36 -9.46 -2.59 -13.33
N GLU A 37 -10.24 -2.61 -14.42
CA GLU A 37 -11.45 -1.79 -14.57
C GLU A 37 -12.50 -2.15 -13.50
N GLU A 38 -12.85 -3.44 -13.34
CA GLU A 38 -13.84 -3.86 -12.35
C GLU A 38 -13.44 -3.49 -10.90
N LEU A 39 -12.16 -3.69 -10.55
CA LEU A 39 -11.65 -3.34 -9.23
C LEU A 39 -11.57 -1.82 -9.04
N TRP A 40 -11.19 -1.06 -10.08
CA TRP A 40 -11.14 0.39 -10.03
C TRP A 40 -12.54 0.96 -9.82
N GLN A 41 -13.55 0.48 -10.53
CA GLN A 41 -14.96 0.90 -10.36
C GLN A 41 -15.52 0.72 -8.93
N ARG A 42 -14.95 -0.18 -8.14
CA ARG A 42 -15.35 -0.44 -6.74
C ARG A 42 -14.67 0.48 -5.73
N LEU A 43 -13.62 1.20 -6.13
CA LEU A 43 -12.93 2.17 -5.27
C LEU A 43 -13.68 3.51 -5.26
N PRO A 44 -13.53 4.33 -4.22
CA PRO A 44 -13.97 5.72 -4.27
C PRO A 44 -13.05 6.51 -5.23
N HIS A 45 -13.46 6.65 -6.48
CA HIS A 45 -12.76 7.41 -7.52
C HIS A 45 -13.71 8.37 -8.25
N GLU A 46 -13.12 9.28 -9.03
CA GLU A 46 -13.84 10.17 -9.92
C GLU A 46 -13.45 9.81 -11.37
N GLY A 47 -14.42 9.32 -12.16
CA GLY A 47 -14.27 9.05 -13.59
C GLY A 47 -15.05 7.84 -14.08
N ASP A 48 -15.31 7.78 -15.39
CA ASP A 48 -16.17 6.73 -15.97
C ASP A 48 -15.40 5.44 -16.31
N SER A 49 -14.08 5.52 -16.56
CA SER A 49 -13.24 4.36 -16.86
C SER A 49 -11.76 4.62 -16.59
N ILE A 50 -11.07 3.59 -16.12
CA ILE A 50 -9.61 3.64 -15.88
C ILE A 50 -8.81 3.87 -17.18
N MET A 51 -9.38 3.54 -18.35
CA MET A 51 -8.80 3.81 -19.67
C MET A 51 -8.63 5.30 -19.97
N THR A 52 -9.52 6.14 -19.43
CA THR A 52 -9.49 7.60 -19.62
C THR A 52 -8.73 8.33 -18.52
N ALA A 53 -8.36 7.60 -17.47
CA ALA A 53 -7.70 8.18 -16.33
C ALA A 53 -6.24 8.53 -16.64
N PRO A 54 -5.70 9.64 -16.11
CA PRO A 54 -4.32 10.02 -16.37
C PRO A 54 -3.35 8.98 -15.79
N TYR A 55 -2.32 8.66 -16.56
CA TYR A 55 -1.27 7.75 -16.13
C TYR A 55 -0.57 8.31 -14.88
N PRO A 56 -0.31 7.49 -13.85
CA PRO A 56 0.27 7.98 -12.60
C PRO A 56 1.68 8.51 -12.84
N THR A 57 1.91 9.75 -12.44
CA THR A 57 3.23 10.38 -12.44
C THR A 57 3.90 10.21 -11.07
N PRO A 58 5.22 9.96 -11.03
CA PRO A 58 5.94 9.88 -9.77
C PRO A 58 5.83 11.19 -8.97
N SER A 59 5.59 11.09 -7.67
CA SER A 59 5.67 12.25 -6.78
C SER A 59 7.14 12.58 -6.50
N HIS A 60 7.48 13.86 -6.43
CA HIS A 60 8.81 14.32 -6.00
C HIS A 60 9.05 14.19 -4.48
N VAL A 61 8.06 13.67 -3.74
CA VAL A 61 8.14 13.49 -2.29
C VAL A 61 8.72 12.12 -1.99
N SER A 62 9.77 12.09 -1.18
CA SER A 62 10.42 10.87 -0.66
C SER A 62 10.54 10.99 0.86
N TYR A 63 10.44 9.86 1.56
CA TYR A 63 10.53 9.77 3.02
C TYR A 63 11.59 8.74 3.42
N PRO A 64 12.88 9.03 3.22
CA PRO A 64 13.96 8.05 3.37
C PRO A 64 14.05 7.47 4.79
N GLU A 65 13.79 8.28 5.83
CA GLU A 65 13.79 7.81 7.21
C GLU A 65 12.64 6.82 7.48
N ALA A 66 11.47 7.05 6.87
CA ALA A 66 10.33 6.15 7.00
C ALA A 66 10.56 4.83 6.26
N GLU A 67 11.21 4.87 5.10
CA GLU A 67 11.62 3.68 4.34
C GLU A 67 12.62 2.83 5.13
N GLU A 68 13.64 3.45 5.72
CA GLU A 68 14.63 2.76 6.56
C GLU A 68 13.98 2.09 7.78
N LEU A 69 13.11 2.83 8.48
CA LEU A 69 12.40 2.32 9.65
C LEU A 69 11.51 1.12 9.28
N MET A 70 10.76 1.21 8.17
CA MET A 70 9.92 0.11 7.70
C MET A 70 10.76 -1.12 7.33
N GLY A 71 11.90 -0.92 6.66
CA GLY A 71 12.84 -2.00 6.33
C GLY A 71 13.34 -2.74 7.58
N ARG A 72 13.72 -1.99 8.63
CA ARG A 72 14.14 -2.57 9.92
C ARG A 72 13.02 -3.36 10.61
N LEU A 73 11.78 -2.84 10.57
CA LEU A 73 10.62 -3.53 11.12
C LEU A 73 10.33 -4.85 10.38
N MET A 74 10.36 -4.83 9.05
CA MET A 74 10.19 -6.03 8.22
C MET A 74 11.26 -7.09 8.51
N ALA A 75 12.52 -6.67 8.68
CA ALA A 75 13.63 -7.56 9.03
C ALA A 75 13.44 -8.20 10.41
N LEU A 76 13.05 -7.41 11.42
CA LEU A 76 12.77 -7.90 12.77
C LEU A 76 11.62 -8.92 12.79
N VAL A 77 10.49 -8.60 12.14
CA VAL A 77 9.34 -9.52 12.04
C VAL A 77 9.74 -10.82 11.35
N THR A 78 10.54 -10.73 10.29
CA THR A 78 11.05 -11.89 9.56
C THR A 78 11.96 -12.75 10.44
N ALA A 79 12.88 -12.13 11.19
CA ALA A 79 13.76 -12.84 12.12
C ALA A 79 12.97 -13.61 13.19
N ILE A 80 11.96 -12.97 13.79
CA ILE A 80 11.06 -13.62 14.77
C ILE A 80 10.32 -14.79 14.14
N ARG A 81 9.80 -14.63 12.91
CA ARG A 81 9.12 -15.72 12.18
C ARG A 81 10.04 -16.91 11.93
N ARG A 82 11.31 -16.67 11.56
CA ARG A 82 12.31 -17.72 11.35
C ARG A 82 12.61 -18.48 12.65
N MET A 83 12.92 -17.78 13.74
CA MET A 83 13.19 -18.41 15.04
C MET A 83 12.01 -19.26 15.54
N ARG A 84 10.77 -18.80 15.30
CA ARG A 84 9.57 -19.57 15.64
C ARG A 84 9.40 -20.83 14.79
N ALA A 85 9.77 -20.78 13.51
CA ALA A 85 9.72 -21.94 12.63
C ALA A 85 10.77 -22.99 13.04
N GLU A 86 11.98 -22.55 13.38
CA GLU A 86 13.09 -23.40 13.85
C GLU A 86 12.78 -24.12 15.17
N ARG A 87 12.12 -23.46 16.13
CA ARG A 87 11.70 -24.09 17.41
C ARG A 87 10.54 -25.07 17.30
N LYS A 88 9.80 -25.05 16.20
CA LYS A 88 8.63 -25.91 15.98
C LYS A 88 8.98 -27.20 15.23
N MET A 89 10.23 -27.31 14.77
CA MET A 89 10.91 -28.55 14.37
C MET A 89 11.60 -29.18 15.58
#